data_AF-A0AAF0PU98-F1
#
_entry.id   AF-A0AAF0PU98-F1
#
_cell.length_a   1.000
_cell.length_b   1.000
_cell.length_c   1.000
_cell.angle_alpha   90.00
_cell.angle_beta   90.00
_cell.angle_gamma   90.00
#
_symmetry.space_group_name_H-M   'P 1'
#
loop_
_entity.id
_entity.type
_entity.pdbx_description
1 polymer ?
#
loop_
_entity_poly.entity_id
_entity_poly.type
_entity_poly.pdbx_seq_one_letter_code
_entity_poly.pdbx_strand_id
1 'polypeptide(L)'
;MKKRRVPEILWRLFHNRARTLGATILSLIPLKSSTNCQCKGRRCLGCDGEYGAISFLLRENDPDDYRKLLNQCFIVVSDQAPPLHGYDPDCRWAHLEVFAFFVY
;
A
#
# COMPACT_ATOMS: atom_id res chain seq x y z
N MET A 1 3.35 4.34 17.22
CA MET A 1 3.62 5.50 16.34
C MET A 1 2.38 6.39 16.28
N LYS A 2 2.52 7.72 16.45
CA LYS A 2 1.39 8.65 16.32
C LYS A 2 0.95 8.69 14.86
N LYS A 3 -0.31 8.35 14.54
CA LYS A 3 -0.88 8.56 13.20
C LYS A 3 -0.79 10.05 12.88
N ARG A 4 0.20 10.44 12.05
CA ARG A 4 0.34 11.82 11.61
C ARG A 4 -0.76 12.10 10.59
N ARG A 5 -1.51 13.17 10.81
CA ARG A 5 -2.64 13.57 9.98
C ARG A 5 -2.12 14.06 8.62
N VAL A 6 -2.90 13.78 7.58
CA VAL A 6 -2.67 14.30 6.22
C VAL A 6 -2.53 15.83 6.29
N PRO A 7 -1.54 16.44 5.62
CA PRO A 7 -1.40 17.89 5.53
C PRO A 7 -2.72 18.54 5.13
N GLU A 8 -3.06 19.64 5.78
CA GLU A 8 -4.40 20.23 5.70
C GLU A 8 -4.79 20.63 4.27
N ILE A 9 -3.81 21.06 3.47
CA ILE A 9 -4.00 21.38 2.04
C ILE A 9 -4.45 20.15 1.25
N LEU A 10 -3.79 19.01 1.45
CA LEU A 10 -4.14 17.76 0.78
C LEU A 10 -5.49 17.24 1.27
N TRP A 11 -5.79 17.41 2.56
CA TRP A 11 -7.09 17.06 3.12
C TRP A 11 -8.23 17.90 2.53
N ARG A 12 -8.01 19.20 2.31
CA ARG A 12 -9.02 20.10 1.70
C ARG A 12 -9.30 19.76 0.24
N LEU A 13 -8.29 19.34 -0.53
CA LEU A 13 -8.42 19.06 -1.97
C LEU A 13 -8.88 17.63 -2.26
N PHE A 14 -8.35 16.67 -1.52
CA PHE A 14 -8.50 15.24 -1.83
C PHE A 14 -9.20 14.47 -0.72
N HIS A 15 -9.44 15.08 0.44
CA HIS A 15 -10.10 14.47 1.59
C HIS A 15 -9.52 13.08 1.91
N ASN A 16 -10.38 12.07 1.92
CA ASN A 16 -10.05 10.68 2.23
C ASN A 16 -9.21 9.97 1.14
N ARG A 17 -8.98 10.61 0.00
CA ARG A 17 -8.14 10.08 -1.09
C ARG A 17 -6.65 10.33 -0.87
N ALA A 18 -6.28 11.35 -0.09
CA ALA A 18 -4.89 11.56 0.30
C ALA A 18 -4.53 10.61 1.45
N ARG A 19 -3.58 9.71 1.21
CA ARG A 19 -3.12 8.71 2.18
C ARG A 19 -1.60 8.66 2.19
N THR A 20 -1.02 8.13 3.26
CA THR A 20 0.43 7.90 3.28
C THR A 20 0.79 6.82 2.27
N LEU A 21 1.99 6.86 1.69
CA LEU A 21 2.46 5.84 0.76
C LEU A 21 2.32 4.42 1.35
N GLY A 22 2.64 4.23 2.63
CA GLY A 22 2.45 2.94 3.30
C GLY A 22 0.99 2.48 3.31
N ALA A 23 0.05 3.38 3.65
CA ALA A 23 -1.38 3.06 3.62
C ALA A 23 -1.88 2.80 2.20
N THR A 24 -1.36 3.51 1.21
CA THR A 24 -1.65 3.27 -0.20
C THR A 24 -1.18 1.88 -0.61
N ILE A 25 0.10 1.53 -0.41
CA ILE A 25 0.64 0.19 -0.70
C ILE A 25 -0.22 -0.90 -0.05
N LEU A 26 -0.60 -0.74 1.22
CA LEU A 26 -1.48 -1.71 1.90
C LEU A 26 -2.86 -1.82 1.28
N SER A 27 -3.47 -0.70 0.85
CA SER A 27 -4.77 -0.72 0.16
C SER A 27 -4.71 -1.34 -1.24
N LEU A 28 -3.52 -1.33 -1.85
CA LEU A 28 -3.24 -1.92 -3.15
C LEU A 28 -3.06 -3.45 -3.09
N ILE A 29 -2.73 -3.98 -1.91
CA ILE A 29 -2.58 -5.41 -1.72
C ILE A 29 -3.98 -6.02 -1.51
N PRO A 30 -4.41 -6.97 -2.36
CA PRO A 30 -5.68 -7.64 -2.17
C PRO A 30 -5.67 -8.38 -0.84
N LEU A 31 -6.49 -7.94 0.11
CA LEU A 31 -6.74 -8.68 1.36
C LEU A 31 -7.33 -10.04 0.97
N LYS A 32 -6.51 -11.09 1.05
CA LYS A 32 -7.02 -12.45 0.86
C LYS A 32 -7.91 -12.76 2.05
N SER A 33 -9.18 -13.08 1.79
CA SER A 33 -10.05 -13.66 2.80
C SER A 33 -9.37 -14.90 3.38
N SER A 34 -9.46 -15.05 4.70
CA SER A 34 -8.77 -16.07 5.49
C SER A 34 -9.05 -17.51 5.02
N THR A 35 -10.12 -17.72 4.24
CA THR A 35 -10.58 -19.02 3.74
C THR A 35 -9.61 -19.69 2.76
N ASN A 36 -8.79 -18.94 2.01
CA ASN A 36 -7.84 -19.51 1.03
C ASN A 36 -6.37 -19.13 1.31
N CYS A 37 -6.05 -18.68 2.52
CA CYS A 37 -4.69 -18.28 2.86
C CYS A 37 -3.79 -19.48 3.18
N GLN A 38 -2.66 -19.60 2.47
CA GLN A 38 -1.61 -20.58 2.75
C GLN A 38 -0.71 -20.21 3.96
N CYS A 39 -1.04 -19.15 4.69
CA CYS A 39 -0.26 -18.64 5.81
C CYS A 39 -0.28 -19.57 7.04
N LYS A 40 -1.16 -20.58 7.10
CA LYS A 40 -1.23 -21.57 8.20
C LYS A 40 -1.19 -20.95 9.59
N GLY A 41 -1.85 -19.78 9.77
CA GLY A 41 -1.87 -19.06 11.06
C GLY A 41 -0.62 -18.23 11.40
N ARG A 42 0.43 -18.20 10.55
CA ARG A 42 1.69 -17.49 10.82
C ARG A 42 1.64 -15.96 10.65
N ARG A 43 0.45 -15.40 10.41
CA ARG A 43 0.20 -14.01 9.98
C ARG A 43 0.90 -13.69 8.65
N CYS A 44 0.16 -13.11 7.72
CA CYS A 44 0.71 -12.68 6.44
C CYS A 44 0.10 -11.34 6.05
N LEU A 45 0.72 -10.64 5.11
CA LEU A 45 0.28 -9.33 4.64
C LEU A 45 -1.20 -9.25 4.25
N GLY A 46 -1.80 -10.35 3.79
CA GLY A 46 -3.22 -10.41 3.42
C GLY A 46 -4.18 -10.79 4.55
N CYS A 47 -3.72 -11.46 5.61
CA CYS A 47 -4.55 -11.93 6.73
C CYS A 47 -4.36 -11.13 8.00
N ASP A 48 -3.19 -10.50 8.16
CA ASP A 48 -2.94 -9.54 9.22
C ASP A 48 -3.60 -8.25 8.75
N GLY A 49 -4.62 -7.78 9.48
CA GLY A 49 -5.35 -6.56 9.10
C GLY A 49 -4.43 -5.34 8.95
N GLU A 50 -4.95 -4.18 8.54
CA GLU A 50 -4.17 -2.98 8.20
C GLU A 50 -3.01 -2.65 9.17
N TYR A 51 -3.25 -2.79 10.48
CA TYR A 51 -2.25 -2.54 11.53
C TYR A 51 -1.16 -3.60 11.65
N GLY A 52 -1.45 -4.87 11.33
CA GLY A 52 -0.46 -5.94 11.29
C GLY A 52 0.32 -5.92 9.96
N ALA A 53 -0.37 -5.63 8.86
CA ALA A 53 0.22 -5.55 7.53
C ALA A 53 1.33 -4.49 7.42
N ILE A 54 1.22 -3.35 8.12
CA ILE A 54 2.25 -2.31 8.10
C ILE A 54 3.60 -2.79 8.65
N SER A 55 3.61 -3.77 9.58
CA SER A 55 4.85 -4.33 10.14
C SER A 55 5.67 -5.14 9.12
N PHE A 56 5.03 -5.58 8.03
CA PHE A 56 5.72 -6.20 6.91
C PHE A 56 6.39 -5.17 5.99
N LEU A 57 5.88 -3.94 5.95
CA LEU A 57 6.45 -2.84 5.18
C LEU A 57 7.50 -2.04 5.94
N LEU A 58 7.38 -1.97 7.28
CA LEU A 58 8.25 -1.21 8.18
C LEU A 58 8.84 -2.14 9.25
N ARG A 59 10.11 -2.46 9.09
CA ARG A 59 10.93 -3.15 10.09
C ARG A 59 11.63 -2.13 10.98
N GLU A 60 11.99 -2.59 12.18
CA GLU A 60 12.63 -1.73 13.19
C GLU A 60 13.99 -1.19 12.72
N ASN A 61 14.72 -2.00 11.95
CA ASN A 61 16.06 -1.66 11.43
C ASN A 61 16.02 -0.95 10.06
N ASP A 62 14.85 -0.61 9.54
CA ASP A 62 14.79 0.09 8.25
C ASP A 62 15.35 1.51 8.37
N PRO A 63 16.02 2.03 7.32
CA PRO A 63 16.57 3.37 7.31
C PRO A 63 15.50 4.42 7.65
N ASP A 64 15.89 5.46 8.40
CA ASP A 64 14.96 6.51 8.80
C ASP A 64 14.30 7.21 7.60
N ASP A 65 15.02 7.37 6.49
CA ASP A 65 14.47 8.00 5.29
C ASP A 65 13.43 7.12 4.61
N TYR A 66 13.58 5.79 4.64
CA TYR A 66 12.55 4.87 4.18
C TYR A 66 11.31 4.91 5.10
N ARG A 67 11.53 4.97 6.42
CA ARG A 67 10.44 5.12 7.40
C ARG A 67 9.69 6.44 7.21
N LYS A 68 10.40 7.53 6.91
CA LYS A 68 9.80 8.82 6.55
C LYS A 68 9.05 8.72 5.24
N LEU A 69 9.62 8.11 4.20
CA LEU A 69 8.97 7.93 2.91
C LEU A 69 7.61 7.26 3.07
N LEU A 70 7.53 6.13 3.78
CA LEU A 70 6.26 5.41 3.95
C LEU A 70 5.23 6.14 4.82
N ASN A 71 5.67 6.92 5.81
CA ASN A 71 4.78 7.56 6.78
C ASN A 71 4.51 9.04 6.53
N GLN A 72 5.29 9.70 5.67
CA GLN A 72 5.28 11.16 5.47
C GLN A 72 5.21 11.56 4.00
N CYS A 73 5.36 10.62 3.06
CA CYS A 73 4.95 10.85 1.68
C CYS A 73 3.45 10.59 1.55
N PHE A 74 2.73 11.55 0.98
CA PHE A 74 1.30 11.46 0.76
C PHE A 74 1.02 11.28 -0.73
N ILE A 75 0.19 10.31 -1.04
CA ILE A 75 -0.18 9.96 -2.41
C ILE A 75 -1.70 10.05 -2.52
N VAL A 76 -2.14 10.49 -3.69
CA VAL A 76 -3.54 10.49 -4.10
C VAL A 76 -3.67 9.55 -5.28
N VAL A 77 -4.44 8.49 -5.11
CA VAL A 77 -4.79 7.60 -6.23
C VAL A 77 -5.99 8.21 -6.95
N SER A 78 -5.87 8.40 -8.27
CA SER A 78 -6.97 8.88 -9.10
C SER A 78 -8.10 7.86 -9.14
N ASP A 79 -9.35 8.30 -9.15
CA ASP A 79 -10.51 7.43 -9.36
C ASP A 79 -10.53 6.82 -10.78
N GLN A 80 -9.73 7.37 -11.69
CA GLN A 80 -9.52 6.86 -13.04
C GLN A 80 -8.34 5.88 -13.13
N ALA A 81 -7.63 5.63 -12.02
CA ALA A 81 -6.56 4.64 -12.02
C ALA A 81 -7.17 3.26 -12.29
N PRO A 82 -6.58 2.45 -13.19
CA PRO A 82 -7.08 1.10 -13.42
C PRO A 82 -7.03 0.31 -12.11
N PRO A 83 -8.05 -0.54 -11.85
CA PRO A 83 -8.04 -1.36 -10.65
C PRO A 83 -6.78 -2.21 -10.67
N LEU A 84 -6.13 -2.34 -9.52
CA LEU A 84 -5.02 -3.27 -9.44
C LEU A 84 -5.56 -4.67 -9.65
N HIS A 85 -5.22 -5.24 -10.80
CA HIS A 85 -5.40 -6.65 -11.03
C HIS A 85 -4.63 -7.38 -9.93
N GLY A 86 -5.32 -8.28 -9.22
CA GLY A 86 -4.67 -9.14 -8.26
C GLY A 86 -3.49 -9.82 -8.94
N TYR A 87 -2.37 -9.94 -8.23
CA TYR A 87 -1.17 -10.61 -8.75
C TYR A 87 -1.57 -11.98 -9.31
N ASP A 88 -1.58 -12.08 -10.64
CA ASP A 88 -1.79 -13.31 -11.37
C ASP A 88 -0.39 -13.89 -11.67
N PRO A 89 0.00 -15.00 -11.02
CA PRO A 89 1.29 -15.63 -11.27
C PRO A 89 1.44 -16.15 -12.72
N ASP A 90 0.33 -16.30 -13.46
CA ASP A 90 0.33 -16.69 -14.87
C ASP A 90 0.35 -15.48 -15.82
N CYS A 91 0.13 -14.26 -15.31
CA CYS A 91 0.38 -13.03 -16.07
C CYS A 91 1.90 -12.84 -16.20
N ARG A 92 2.43 -13.19 -17.38
CA ARG A 92 3.76 -12.75 -17.81
C ARG A 92 3.66 -11.30 -18.25
N TRP A 93 3.71 -10.38 -17.30
CA TRP A 93 3.80 -8.95 -17.59
C TRP A 93 4.98 -8.73 -18.55
N ALA A 94 4.71 -8.15 -19.71
CA ALA A 94 5.80 -7.68 -20.56
C ALA A 94 6.57 -6.61 -19.77
N HIS A 95 7.90 -6.65 -19.80
CA HIS A 95 8.78 -5.77 -19.00
C HIS A 95 8.43 -4.27 -19.13
N LEU A 96 7.73 -3.88 -20.21
CA LEU A 96 7.23 -2.54 -20.50
C LEU A 96 6.03 -2.08 -19.65
N GLU A 97 5.23 -2.98 -19.05
CA GLU A 97 4.02 -2.59 -18.31
C GLU A 97 4.29 -2.19 -16.84
N VAL A 98 5.44 -2.59 -16.28
CA VAL A 98 5.78 -2.28 -14.89
C VAL A 98 6.07 -0.78 -14.68
N PHE A 99 6.49 -0.08 -15.74
CA PHE A 99 6.82 1.36 -15.67
C PHE A 99 5.63 2.29 -15.89
N ALA A 100 4.51 1.80 -16.39
CA ALA A 100 3.35 2.65 -16.74
C ALA A 100 2.51 3.10 -15.53
N PHE A 101 2.68 2.48 -14.36
CA PHE A 101 1.89 2.80 -13.16
C PHE A 101 2.44 3.94 -12.29
N PHE A 102 3.60 4.50 -12.61
CA PHE A 102 4.26 5.53 -11.79
C PHE A 102 4.41 6.92 -12.43
N VAL A 103 3.85 7.14 -13.62
CA VAL A 103 3.86 8.48 -14.24
C VAL A 103 2.51 8.74 -14.87
N TYR A 104 1.71 9.60 -14.22
CA TYR A 104 1.03 10.77 -14.78
C TYR A 104 0.30 11.52 -13.65
#